data_AF-Q7CQH3-F1
#
_entry.id   AF-Q7CQH3-F1
#
_cell.length_a   1.000
_cell.length_b   1.000
_cell.length_c   1.000
_cell.angle_alpha   90.00
_cell.angle_beta   90.00
_cell.angle_gamma   90.00
#
_symmetry.space_group_name_H-M   'P 1'
#
loop_
_entity.id
_entity.type
_entity.pdbx_description
1 polymer ?
#
loop_
_entity_poly.entity_id
_entity_poly.type
_entity_poly.pdbx_seq_one_letter_code
_entity_poly.pdbx_strand_id
1 'polypeptide(L)' 'MSSAGEANCAMIGGSLSAARQLDGSVIGMCALPNGKRCSEQSLAAGSCGSY' A
#
# COMPACT_ATOMS: atom_id res chain seq x y z
N MET A 1 -6.01 8.18 -3.33
CA MET A 1 -4.56 8.06 -3.22
C MET A 1 -4.08 9.17 -2.31
N SER A 2 -3.63 8.84 -1.11
CA SER A 2 -3.09 9.82 -0.17
C SER A 2 -1.58 9.98 -0.42
N SER A 3 -1.07 11.20 -0.44
CA SER A 3 0.38 11.48 -0.61
C SER A 3 1.23 10.73 0.41
N ALA A 4 0.72 10.57 1.64
CA ALA A 4 1.36 9.76 2.67
C ALA A 4 1.44 8.28 2.28
N GLY A 5 0.40 7.69 1.70
CA GLY A 5 0.42 6.30 1.26
C GLY A 5 1.47 6.07 0.16
N GLU A 6 1.57 7.00 -0.79
CA GLU A 6 2.57 6.93 -1.85
C GLU A 6 3.99 7.10 -1.32
N ALA A 7 4.22 8.10 -0.46
CA ALA A 7 5.52 8.34 0.16
C ALA A 7 5.97 7.16 1.02
N ASN A 8 5.10 6.63 1.88
CA ASN A 8 5.43 5.45 2.69
C ASN A 8 5.71 4.22 1.82
N CYS A 9 4.99 4.07 0.71
CA CYS A 9 5.18 2.94 -0.18
C CYS A 9 6.53 3.03 -0.89
N ALA A 10 6.86 4.23 -1.40
CA ALA A 10 8.15 4.52 -2.00
C ALA A 10 9.31 4.36 -1.01
N MET A 11 9.12 4.73 0.27
CA MET A 11 10.13 4.55 1.34
C MET A 11 10.50 3.07 1.57
N ILE A 12 9.55 2.15 1.40
CA ILE A 12 9.80 0.69 1.50
C ILE A 12 10.37 0.12 0.18
N GLY A 13 10.48 0.94 -0.87
CA GLY A 13 10.85 0.49 -2.22
C GLY A 13 9.70 -0.23 -2.94
N GLY A 14 8.46 0.00 -2.50
CA GLY A 14 7.25 -0.48 -3.14
C GLY A 14 6.69 0.49 -4.16
N SER A 15 5.60 0.08 -4.83
CA SER A 15 4.84 0.90 -5.78
C SER A 15 3.37 0.95 -5.39
N LEU A 16 2.81 2.15 -5.24
CA LEU A 16 1.39 2.33 -4.93
C LEU A 16 0.54 2.03 -6.17
N SER A 17 -0.54 1.28 -6.01
CA SER A 17 -1.46 0.87 -7.07
C SER A 17 -2.89 0.85 -6.58
N ALA A 18 -3.86 1.16 -7.43
CA ALA A 18 -5.27 1.00 -7.09
C ALA A 18 -5.68 -0.47 -7.20
N ALA A 19 -6.08 -1.09 -6.09
CA ALA A 19 -6.65 -2.42 -6.09
C ALA A 19 -8.18 -2.33 -5.92
N ARG A 20 -8.92 -3.00 -6.81
CA ARG A 20 -10.34 -3.25 -6.62
C ARG A 20 -10.51 -4.45 -5.71
N GLN A 21 -11.20 -4.23 -4.60
CA GLN A 21 -11.62 -5.24 -3.67
C GLN A 21 -12.82 -6.03 -4.25
N LEU A 22 -13.07 -7.22 -3.71
CA LEU A 22 -14.23 -8.04 -4.11
C LEU A 22 -15.57 -7.37 -3.75
N ASP A 23 -15.59 -6.44 -2.79
CA ASP A 23 -16.79 -5.67 -2.44
C ASP A 23 -17.09 -4.54 -3.45
N GLY A 24 -16.19 -4.32 -4.42
CA GLY A 24 -16.31 -3.24 -5.40
C GLY A 24 -15.59 -1.95 -5.01
N SER A 25 -15.15 -1.83 -3.74
CA SER A 25 -14.34 -0.70 -3.30
C SER A 25 -12.98 -0.67 -4.00
N VAL A 26 -12.49 0.54 -4.29
CA VAL A 26 -11.13 0.77 -4.78
C VAL A 26 -10.29 1.28 -3.62
N ILE A 27 -9.25 0.53 -3.25
CA ILE A 27 -8.29 0.96 -2.23
C ILE A 27 -6.91 1.10 -2.86
N GLY A 28 -6.09 2.03 -2.38
CA GLY A 28 -4.68 2.00 -2.71
C GLY A 28 -4.01 0.84 -1.99
N MET A 29 -3.25 0.05 -2.73
CA MET A 29 -2.35 -0.98 -2.24
C MET A 29 -0.93 -0.66 -2.68
N CYS A 30 -0.01 -0.67 -1.73
CA CYS A 30 1.41 -0.69 -1.96
C CYS A 30 1.86 -2.11 -2.32
N ALA A 31 2.36 -2.30 -3.53
CA ALA A 31 3.05 -3.52 -3.96
C ALA A 31 4.51 -3.44 -3.51
N LEU A 32 4.89 -4.32 -2.59
CA LEU A 32 6.23 -4.41 -2.02
C LEU A 32 7.14 -5.25 -2.93
N PRO A 33 8.47 -4.99 -2.92
CA PRO A 33 9.42 -5.74 -3.75
C PRO A 33 9.49 -7.24 -3.39
N ASN A 34 9.07 -7.61 -2.19
CA ASN A 34 8.94 -8.99 -1.73
C ASN A 34 7.72 -9.75 -2.31
N GLY A 35 6.96 -9.12 -3.23
CA GLY A 35 5.73 -9.68 -3.80
C GLY A 35 4.49 -9.55 -2.91
N LYS A 36 4.64 -8.94 -1.73
CA LYS A 36 3.54 -8.65 -0.80
C LYS A 36 2.77 -7.41 -1.24
N ARG A 37 1.49 -7.32 -0.86
CA ARG A 37 0.65 -6.13 -1.06
C ARG A 37 0.11 -5.66 0.25
N CYS A 38 -0.05 -4.35 0.38
CA CYS A 38 -0.41 -3.74 1.64
C CYS A 38 -1.28 -2.53 1.42
N SER A 39 -2.38 -2.39 2.17
CA SER A 39 -3.29 -1.27 2.00
C SER A 39 -2.67 0.06 2.46
N GLU A 40 -3.11 1.17 1.88
CA GLU A 40 -2.76 2.53 2.35
C GLU A 40 -2.99 2.70 3.86
N GLN A 41 -4.02 2.05 4.42
CA GLN A 41 -4.34 2.12 5.85
C GLN A 41 -3.29 1.39 6.71
N SER A 42 -2.94 0.15 6.35
CA SER A 42 -1.89 -0.61 7.05
C SER A 42 -0.52 0.06 6.92
N LEU A 43 -0.30 0.73 5.80
CA LEU A 43 0.89 1.52 5.52
C LEU A 43 0.93 2.82 6.33
N ALA A 44 -0.18 3.54 6.42
CA ALA A 44 -0.32 4.72 7.29
C ALA A 44 -0.20 4.36 8.77
N ALA A 45 -0.65 3.17 9.17
CA ALA A 45 -0.45 2.63 10.52
C ALA A 45 0.99 2.15 10.78
N GLY A 46 1.86 2.12 9.76
CA GLY A 46 3.26 1.64 9.88
C GLY A 46 3.41 0.12 10.01
N SER A 47 2.30 -0.65 10.02
CA SER A 47 2.33 -2.11 10.15
C SER A 47 2.78 -2.83 8.86
N CYS A 48 2.97 -2.07 7.79
CA CYS A 48 3.20 -2.59 6.45
C CYS A 48 4.67 -2.93 6.13
N GLY A 49 5.60 -2.16 6.70
CA GLY A 49 7.04 -2.27 6.41
C GLY A 49 7.80 -3.28 7.28
N SER A 50 7.11 -3.97 8.20
CA SER A 50 7.76 -4.84 9.19
C SER A 50 7.90 -6.32 8.76
N TYR A 51 7.78 -6.66 7.47
CA TYR A 51 7.85 -8.06 7.00
C TYR A 51 8.66 -8.26 5.72
#